data_AF-A0A9D9LI22-F1
#
_entry.id   AF-A0A9D9LI22-F1
#
_cell.length_a   1.000
_cell.length_b   1.000
_cell.length_c   1.000
_cell.angle_alpha   90.00
_cell.angle_beta   90.00
_cell.angle_gamma   90.00
#
_symmetry.space_group_name_H-M   'P 1'
#
loop_
_entity.id
_entity.type
_entity.pdbx_description
1 polymer ?
#
loop_
_entity_poly.entity_id
_entity_poly.type
_entity_poly.pdbx_seq_one_letter_code
_entity_poly.pdbx_strand_id
1 'polypeptide(L)' 'MDVLTLDECKRYMAAGQFPPGSMGPKISASMVFVERGGSTAIITNHEHLYDAVQGQGGTRIVAVPDAQPGASSSPAGS' A
#
# COMPACT_ATOMS: atom_id res chain seq x y z
N MET A 1 4.85 -10.12 2.31
CA MET A 1 3.95 -9.11 1.73
C MET A 1 4.61 -7.76 1.87
N ASP A 2 4.75 -7.04 0.76
CA ASP A 2 5.41 -5.75 0.76
C ASP A 2 4.38 -4.64 0.99
N VAL A 3 4.64 -3.82 2.00
CA VAL A 3 3.86 -2.61 2.28
C VAL A 3 4.67 -1.42 1.78
N LEU A 4 4.07 -0.64 0.90
CA LEU A 4 4.65 0.53 0.29
C LEU A 4 3.86 1.77 0.72
N THR A 5 4.58 2.76 1.20
CA THR A 5 4.03 4.11 1.38
C THR A 5 3.97 4.85 0.05
N LEU A 6 3.16 5.91 -0.03
CA LEU A 6 3.11 6.78 -1.21
C LEU A 6 4.50 7.31 -1.60
N ASP A 7 5.33 7.70 -0.63
CA ASP A 7 6.68 8.18 -0.87
C ASP A 7 7.62 7.09 -1.41
N GLU A 8 7.50 5.85 -0.93
CA GLU A 8 8.23 4.71 -1.48
C GLU A 8 7.80 4.40 -2.91
N CYS A 9 6.49 4.39 -3.18
CA CYS A 9 5.99 4.22 -4.54
C CYS A 9 6.53 5.30 -5.49
N LYS A 10 6.57 6.57 -5.07
CA LYS A 10 7.17 7.68 -5.84
C LYS A 10 8.65 7.43 -6.12
N ARG A 11 9.42 7.04 -5.10
CA ARG A 11 10.85 6.72 -5.26
C ARG A 11 11.08 5.56 -6.20
N TYR A 12 10.32 4.47 -6.08
CA TYR A 12 10.45 3.30 -6.94
C TYR A 12 9.99 3.57 -8.38
N MET A 13 8.95 4.39 -8.57
CA MET A 13 8.57 4.88 -9.89
C MET A 13 9.69 5.70 -10.53
N ALA A 14 10.30 6.63 -9.79
CA ALA A 14 11.42 7.44 -10.28
C ALA A 14 12.67 6.58 -10.59
N ALA A 15 12.90 5.52 -9.83
CA ALA A 15 13.96 4.55 -10.06
C ALA A 15 13.67 3.56 -11.21
N GLY A 16 12.49 3.62 -11.83
CA GLY A 16 12.12 2.72 -12.93
C GLY A 16 11.87 1.27 -12.51
N GLN A 17 11.61 1.00 -11.22
CA GLN A 17 11.33 -0.35 -10.72
C GLN A 17 10.00 -0.93 -11.24
N PHE A 18 9.09 -0.08 -11.71
CA PHE A 18 7.78 -0.51 -12.21
C PHE A 18 7.71 -0.37 -13.74
N PRO A 19 7.58 -1.49 -14.49
CA PRO A 19 7.46 -1.44 -15.94
C PRO A 19 6.24 -0.63 -16.38
N PRO A 20 6.39 0.35 -17.30
CA PRO A 20 5.30 1.26 -17.68
C PRO A 20 4.16 0.57 -18.44
N GLY A 21 4.37 -0.63 -18.98
CA GLY A 21 3.36 -1.40 -19.72
C GLY A 21 2.47 -2.31 -18.86
N SER A 22 2.77 -2.49 -17.57
CA SER A 22 2.03 -3.43 -16.72
C SER A 22 1.84 -2.92 -15.30
N MET A 23 2.93 -2.77 -14.56
CA MET A 23 2.88 -2.46 -13.12
C MET A 23 2.82 -0.95 -12.86
N GLY A 24 3.50 -0.14 -13.67
CA GLY A 24 3.51 1.32 -13.52
C GLY A 24 2.11 1.97 -13.46
N PRO A 25 1.20 1.67 -14.41
CA PRO A 25 -0.17 2.19 -14.37
C PRO A 25 -0.95 1.72 -13.14
N LYS A 26 -0.70 0.50 -12.64
CA LYS A 26 -1.36 -0.05 -11.45
C LYS A 26 -0.92 0.69 -10.19
N ILE A 27 0.38 0.87 -10.01
CA ILE A 27 0.94 1.63 -8.89
C ILE A 27 0.42 3.06 -8.90
N SER A 28 0.48 3.75 -10.04
CA SER A 28 0.01 5.13 -10.17
C SER A 28 -1.48 5.28 -9.82
N ALA A 29 -2.34 4.40 -10.35
CA ALA A 29 -3.77 4.41 -10.02
C ALA A 29 -4.03 4.14 -8.52
N SER A 30 -3.33 3.18 -7.93
CA SER A 30 -3.42 2.89 -6.49
C SER A 30 -2.94 4.05 -5.63
N MET A 31 -1.86 4.73 -6.02
CA MET A 31 -1.40 5.94 -5.34
C MET A 31 -2.45 7.04 -5.39
N VAL A 32 -3.04 7.32 -6.56
CA VAL A 32 -4.08 8.35 -6.70
C VAL A 32 -5.30 8.05 -5.82
N PHE A 33 -5.71 6.78 -5.72
CA PHE A 33 -6.80 6.38 -4.82
C PHE A 33 -6.47 6.69 -3.36
N VAL A 34 -5.27 6.33 -2.92
CA VAL A 34 -4.82 6.56 -1.54
C VAL A 34 -4.61 8.05 -1.26
N GLU A 35 -4.05 8.82 -2.20
CA GLU A 35 -3.90 10.28 -2.10
C GLU A 35 -5.25 11.02 -2.01
N ARG A 36 -6.31 10.48 -2.62
CA ARG A 36 -7.66 11.05 -2.55
C ARG A 36 -8.41 10.71 -1.24
N GLY A 37 -7.74 10.08 -0.28
CA GLY A 37 -8.33 9.70 1.02
C GLY A 37 -8.73 8.23 1.12
N GLY A 38 -8.34 7.38 0.16
CA GLY A 38 -8.46 5.93 0.29
C GLY A 38 -7.52 5.39 1.37
N SER A 39 -8.00 4.53 2.27
CA SER A 39 -7.18 4.03 3.38
C SER A 39 -6.02 3.14 2.94
N THR A 40 -6.27 2.24 1.98
CA THR A 40 -5.28 1.27 1.50
C THR A 40 -5.69 0.76 0.12
N ALA A 41 -4.73 0.58 -0.78
CA ALA A 41 -4.90 -0.16 -2.03
C ALA A 41 -4.10 -1.46 -2.00
N ILE A 42 -4.64 -2.54 -2.57
CA ILE A 42 -3.97 -3.84 -2.70
C ILE A 42 -3.92 -4.21 -4.18
N ILE A 43 -2.72 -4.47 -4.70
CA ILE A 43 -2.52 -4.97 -6.06
C ILE A 43 -2.23 -6.46 -5.97
N THR A 44 -3.09 -7.26 -6.59
CA THR A 44 -2.99 -8.72 -6.67
C THR A 44 -3.70 -9.23 -7.93
N ASN A 45 -3.51 -10.51 -8.25
CA ASN A 45 -4.20 -11.25 -9.29
C ASN A 45 -5.47 -11.93 -8.72
N HIS A 46 -6.43 -12.24 -9.59
CA HIS A 46 -7.76 -12.74 -9.17
C HIS A 46 -7.67 -14.04 -8.34
N GLU A 47 -6.73 -14.93 -8.65
CA GLU A 47 -6.53 -16.20 -7.96
C GLU A 47 -6.08 -16.00 -6.51
N HIS A 48 -5.33 -14.93 -6.26
CA HIS A 48 -4.73 -14.63 -4.95
C HIS A 48 -5.45 -13.48 -4.23
N LEU A 49 -6.68 -13.16 -4.63
CA LEU A 49 -7.44 -12.08 -4.03
C LEU A 49 -7.72 -12.35 -2.55
N TYR A 50 -8.12 -13.58 -2.22
CA TYR A 50 -8.41 -13.98 -0.85
C TYR A 50 -7.17 -13.85 0.04
N ASP A 51 -6.04 -14.42 -0.41
CA ASP A 51 -4.77 -14.37 0.32
C ASP A 51 -4.27 -12.94 0.49
N ALA A 52 -4.42 -12.10 -0.53
CA ALA A 52 -3.98 -10.72 -0.47
C ALA A 52 -4.80 -9.88 0.53
N VAL A 53 -6.11 -10.13 0.61
CA VAL A 53 -6.98 -9.49 1.62
C VAL A 53 -6.59 -9.95 3.04
N GLN A 54 -6.16 -11.21 3.20
CA GLN A 54 -5.66 -11.77 4.46
C GLN A 54 -4.22 -11.35 4.81
N GLY A 55 -3.59 -10.50 4.00
CA GLY A 55 -2.21 -10.07 4.23
C GLY A 55 -1.14 -11.12 3.88
N GLN A 56 -1.51 -12.17 3.15
CA GLN A 56 -0.64 -13.29 2.76
C GLN A 56 -0.13 -13.16 1.31
N GLY A 57 -0.44 -12.08 0.60
CA GLY A 57 -0.03 -11.90 -0.79
C GLY A 57 -0.25 -10.50 -1.37
N GLY A 58 0.35 -10.24 -2.53
CA GLY A 58 0.23 -8.98 -3.25
C GLY A 58 1.06 -7.83 -2.66
N THR A 59 0.85 -6.64 -3.22
CA THR A 59 1.52 -5.39 -2.81
C THR A 59 0.49 -4.46 -2.18
N ARG A 60 0.76 -3.99 -0.96
CA ARG A 60 -0.12 -3.08 -0.23
C ARG A 60 0.40 -1.67 -0.32
N ILE A 61 -0.44 -0.72 -0.72
CA ILE A 61 -0.09 0.70 -0.81
C ILE A 61 -0.91 1.46 0.23
N VAL A 62 -0.23 2.23 1.07
CA VAL A 62 -0.82 2.97 2.21
C VAL A 62 -0.36 4.43 2.21
N ALA A 63 -1.22 5.34 2.72
CA ALA A 63 -0.90 6.77 2.80
C ALA A 63 0.13 7.05 3.90
N VAL A 64 -0.11 6.45 5.06
CA VAL A 64 0.80 6.41 6.20
C VAL A 64 1.17 4.95 6.44
N PRO A 65 2.43 4.65 6.82
CA PRO A 65 2.70 3.35 7.39
C PRO A 65 1.78 3.22 8.59
N ASP A 66 0.88 2.24 8.54
CA ASP A 66 0.01 1.94 9.67
C ASP A 66 0.95 1.77 10.86
N ALA A 67 0.88 2.69 11.82
CA ALA A 67 1.64 2.56 13.04
C ALA A 67 1.27 1.18 13.57
N GLN A 68 2.23 0.26 13.63
CA GLN A 68 1.99 -1.11 14.04
C GLN A 68 1.00 -1.09 15.22
N PRO A 69 -0.11 -1.85 15.20
CA PRO A 69 -1.02 -1.91 16.34
C PRO A 69 -0.21 -2.41 17.54
N GLY A 70 0.26 -1.47 18.36
CA GLY A 70 1.42 -1.65 19.24
C GLY A 70 2.01 -0.34 19.75
N ALA A 71 1.85 0.79 19.05
CA ALA A 71 2.04 2.11 19.66
C ALA A 71 0.83 2.45 20.53
N SER A 72 0.89 2.00 21.78
CA SER A 72 0.00 2.32 22.90
C SER A 72 -0.50 3.76 22.87
N SER A 73 -1.76 3.96 22.46
CA SER A 73 -2.55 5.12 22.86
C SER A 73 -3.52 4.68 23.96
N SER A 74 -2.96 4.47 25.16
CA SER A 74 -3.73 4.70 26.38
C SER A 74 -3.54 6.18 26.75
N PRO A 75 -4.55 7.04 26.62
CA PRO A 75 -4.69 8.17 27.51
C PRO A 75 -5.48 7.67 28.73
N ALA A 76 -4.78 7.05 29.70
CA ALA A 76 -5.27 7.09 31.07
C ALA A 76 -4.86 8.48 31.58
N GLY A 77 -5.76 9.44 31.83
CA GLY A 77 -6.98 9.28 32.60
C GLY A 77 -6.67 9.73 34.03
N SER A 78 -6.79 11.04 34.25
CA SER A 78 -6.89 11.77 35.53
C SER A 78 -5.71 11.76 36.50
#